data_AF-A0AA37EI40-F1
#
_entry.id   AF-A0AA37EI40-F1
#
_cell.length_a   1.000
_cell.length_b   1.000
_cell.length_c   1.000
_cell.angle_alpha   90.00
_cell.angle_beta   90.00
_cell.angle_gamma   90.00
#
_symmetry.space_group_name_H-M   'P 1'
#
loop_
_entity.id
_entity.type
_entity.pdbx_description
1 polymer ?
#
loop_
_entity_poly.entity_id
_entity_poly.type
_entity_poly.pdbx_seq_one_letter_code
_entity_poly.pdbx_strand_id
1 'polypeptide(L)'
;GSIRDDGPLPPVLADVYAAQDAMRAEIRSATTVICMATALHTIAAGNMTPSYRVLADGTVRQVYFYCVDISEFAVNKLSDRGSLSARGIVTNVQDFIVHLSKELIQP
;
A
#
# COMPACT_ATOMS: atom_id res chain seq x y z
N GLY A 1 -9.60 -6.67 10.01
CA GLY A 1 -10.26 -6.06 11.16
C GLY A 1 -9.23 -5.41 12.06
N SER A 2 -9.67 -4.56 12.96
CA SER A 2 -8.87 -3.91 13.99
C SER A 2 -9.55 -4.05 15.35
N ILE A 3 -8.78 -3.94 16.43
CA ILE A 3 -9.31 -3.91 17.82
C ILE A 3 -10.27 -2.74 18.09
N ARG A 4 -10.34 -1.77 17.18
CA ARG A 4 -11.19 -0.58 17.25
C ARG A 4 -12.50 -0.76 16.47
N ASP A 5 -12.70 -1.90 15.82
CA ASP A 5 -13.87 -2.12 14.97
C ASP A 5 -15.11 -2.36 15.85
N ASP A 6 -16.15 -1.56 15.64
CA ASP A 6 -17.46 -1.79 16.22
C ASP A 6 -18.25 -2.78 15.35
N GLY A 7 -18.49 -3.99 15.88
CA GLY A 7 -19.38 -5.01 15.29
C GLY A 7 -19.13 -5.26 13.80
N PRO A 8 -17.90 -5.57 13.37
CA PRO A 8 -17.43 -5.32 12.02
C PRO A 8 -18.35 -5.89 10.93
N LEU A 9 -18.43 -5.19 9.79
CA LEU A 9 -19.24 -5.64 8.66
C LEU A 9 -18.89 -7.09 8.25
N PRO A 10 -19.85 -7.87 7.73
CA PRO A 10 -19.64 -9.28 7.40
C PRO A 10 -18.37 -9.64 6.61
N PRO A 11 -17.88 -8.85 5.62
CA PRO A 11 -16.67 -9.19 4.89
C PRO A 11 -15.35 -8.93 5.65
N VAL A 12 -15.39 -8.32 6.84
CA VAL A 12 -14.18 -7.98 7.59
C VAL A 12 -13.59 -9.24 8.23
N LEU A 13 -12.35 -9.55 7.88
CA LEU A 13 -11.58 -10.60 8.52
C LEU A 13 -11.15 -10.15 9.92
N ALA A 14 -11.77 -10.69 10.96
CA ALA A 14 -11.41 -10.40 12.37
C ALA A 14 -10.12 -11.11 12.80
N ASP A 15 -9.85 -12.31 12.25
CA ASP A 15 -8.58 -13.01 12.45
C ASP A 15 -7.46 -12.29 11.68
N VAL A 16 -6.46 -11.81 12.43
CA VAL A 16 -5.33 -11.04 11.90
C VAL A 16 -4.40 -11.87 11.01
N TYR A 17 -4.26 -13.18 11.26
CA TYR A 17 -3.44 -14.05 10.44
C TYR A 17 -4.12 -14.34 9.11
N ALA A 18 -5.43 -14.65 9.15
CA ALA A 18 -6.22 -14.81 7.94
C ALA A 18 -6.23 -13.53 7.08
N ALA A 19 -6.36 -12.36 7.72
CA ALA A 19 -6.27 -11.07 7.04
C ALA A 19 -4.90 -10.84 6.40
N GLN A 20 -3.82 -11.18 7.11
CA GLN A 20 -2.46 -11.04 6.59
C GLN A 20 -2.21 -11.97 5.39
N ASP A 21 -2.69 -13.22 5.44
CA ASP A 21 -2.54 -14.16 4.33
C ASP A 21 -3.34 -13.73 3.10
N ALA A 22 -4.56 -13.21 3.30
CA ALA A 22 -5.35 -12.62 2.23
C ALA A 22 -4.64 -11.40 1.60
N MET A 23 -4.12 -10.47 2.41
CA MET A 23 -3.34 -9.34 1.91
C MET A 23 -2.09 -9.79 1.13
N ARG A 24 -1.38 -10.80 1.62
CA ARG A 24 -0.19 -11.35 0.95
C ARG A 24 -0.53 -11.97 -0.40
N ALA A 25 -1.67 -12.65 -0.50
CA ALA A 25 -2.14 -13.24 -1.76
C ALA A 25 -2.33 -12.16 -2.84
N GLU A 26 -2.95 -11.03 -2.49
CA GLU A 26 -3.16 -9.91 -3.41
C GLU A 26 -1.85 -9.20 -3.79
N ILE A 27 -0.99 -8.93 -2.81
CA ILE A 27 0.26 -8.20 -3.00
C ILE A 27 1.22 -8.94 -3.95
N ARG A 28 1.21 -10.28 -3.96
CA ARG A 28 2.07 -11.10 -4.83
C ARG A 28 1.92 -10.80 -6.32
N SER A 29 0.74 -10.37 -6.77
CA SER A 29 0.49 -10.01 -8.16
C SER A 29 0.71 -8.52 -8.46
N ALA A 30 0.85 -7.68 -7.45
CA ALA A 30 0.93 -6.23 -7.62
C ALA A 30 2.25 -5.81 -8.29
N THR A 31 2.17 -4.84 -9.20
CA THR A 31 3.33 -4.16 -9.79
C THR A 31 3.49 -2.74 -9.27
N THR A 32 2.43 -2.20 -8.67
CA THR A 32 2.38 -0.89 -8.04
C THR A 32 1.50 -0.99 -6.81
N VAL A 33 1.96 -0.50 -5.68
CA VAL A 33 1.20 -0.37 -4.43
C VAL A 33 1.14 1.10 -4.07
N ILE A 34 -0.07 1.62 -3.87
CA ILE A 34 -0.29 3.01 -3.44
C ILE A 34 -1.03 2.96 -2.11
N CYS A 35 -0.37 3.38 -1.04
CA CYS A 35 -0.94 3.47 0.29
C CYS A 35 -1.43 4.89 0.56
N MET A 36 -2.62 5.00 1.14
CA MET A 36 -3.37 6.26 1.22
C MET A 36 -3.86 6.48 2.65
N ALA A 37 -3.24 7.43 3.36
CA ALA A 37 -3.62 7.89 4.70
C ALA A 37 -3.87 6.77 5.75
N THR A 38 -3.03 5.72 5.76
CA THR A 38 -3.22 4.56 6.65
C THR A 38 -1.90 3.96 7.11
N ALA A 39 -1.34 4.46 8.21
CA ALA A 39 -0.01 4.05 8.68
C ALA A 39 0.11 2.53 8.93
N LEU A 40 -0.84 1.92 9.66
CA LEU A 40 -0.76 0.49 10.02
C LEU A 40 -0.85 -0.43 8.80
N HIS A 41 -1.81 -0.19 7.90
CA HIS A 41 -1.95 -1.01 6.69
C HIS A 41 -0.80 -0.76 5.72
N THR A 42 -0.28 0.46 5.62
CA THR A 42 0.90 0.79 4.80
C THR A 42 2.11 -0.03 5.25
N ILE A 43 2.37 -0.07 6.56
CA ILE A 43 3.48 -0.84 7.13
C ILE A 43 3.27 -2.35 6.91
N ALA A 44 2.05 -2.84 7.15
CA ALA A 44 1.73 -4.25 6.94
C ALA A 44 1.93 -4.66 5.47
N ALA A 45 1.43 -3.86 4.52
CA ALA A 45 1.61 -4.08 3.09
C ALA A 45 3.09 -4.00 2.70
N GLY A 46 3.82 -2.99 3.15
CA GLY A 46 5.26 -2.83 2.90
C GLY A 46 6.09 -4.05 3.32
N ASN A 47 5.81 -4.61 4.50
CA ASN A 47 6.47 -5.82 4.98
C ASN A 47 6.19 -7.07 4.12
N MET A 48 5.12 -7.07 3.32
CA MET A 48 4.74 -8.20 2.46
C MET A 48 5.08 -7.96 0.98
N THR A 49 5.41 -6.73 0.59
CA THR A 49 5.67 -6.38 -0.80
C THR A 49 7.11 -6.68 -1.20
N PRO A 50 7.34 -7.48 -2.25
CA PRO A 50 8.69 -7.69 -2.79
C PRO A 50 9.17 -6.45 -3.56
N SER A 51 10.49 -6.22 -3.62
CA SER A 51 11.06 -5.07 -4.35
C SER A 51 10.95 -5.19 -5.87
N TYR A 52 10.77 -6.41 -6.39
CA TYR A 52 10.64 -6.71 -7.81
C TYR A 52 9.77 -7.97 -7.99
N ARG A 53 9.26 -8.14 -9.21
CA ARG A 53 8.47 -9.29 -9.63
C ARG A 53 9.03 -9.87 -10.92
N VAL A 54 9.02 -11.19 -11.02
CA VAL A 54 9.28 -11.90 -12.29
C VAL A 54 7.93 -12.15 -12.96
N LEU A 55 7.75 -11.63 -14.17
CA LEU A 55 6.54 -11.84 -14.97
C LEU A 55 6.55 -13.23 -15.62
N ALA A 56 5.41 -13.66 -16.17
CA ALA A 56 5.26 -14.99 -16.75
C ALA A 56 6.19 -15.24 -17.96
N ASP A 57 6.64 -14.18 -18.63
CA ASP A 57 7.61 -14.20 -19.73
C ASP A 57 9.08 -14.22 -19.26
N GLY A 58 9.32 -14.26 -17.94
CA GLY A 58 10.66 -14.24 -17.34
C GLY A 58 11.26 -12.85 -17.14
N THR A 59 10.57 -11.77 -17.54
CA THR A 59 11.08 -10.41 -17.35
C THR A 59 10.99 -9.97 -15.88
N VAL A 60 12.01 -9.26 -15.40
CA VAL A 60 12.03 -8.68 -14.06
C VAL A 60 11.49 -7.26 -14.12
N ARG A 61 10.41 -7.01 -13.39
CA ARG A 61 9.79 -5.69 -13.25
C ARG A 61 9.91 -5.20 -11.82
N GLN A 62 10.35 -3.97 -11.63
CA GLN A 62 10.35 -3.33 -10.31
C GLN A 62 8.92 -3.17 -9.79
N VAL A 63 8.72 -3.38 -8.49
CA VAL A 63 7.47 -3.02 -7.82
C VAL A 63 7.59 -1.59 -7.31
N TYR A 64 6.70 -0.71 -7.79
CA TYR A 64 6.63 0.65 -7.31
C TYR A 64 5.79 0.71 -6.04
N PHE A 65 6.32 1.36 -5.00
CA PHE A 65 5.62 1.51 -3.74
C PHE A 65 5.50 2.99 -3.42
N TYR A 66 4.28 3.51 -3.29
CA TYR A 66 4.00 4.91 -2.98
C TYR A 66 3.26 5.01 -1.65
N CYS A 67 3.67 5.94 -0.81
CA CYS A 67 2.99 6.28 0.44
C CYS A 67 2.52 7.74 0.36
N VAL A 68 1.21 7.94 0.40
CA VAL A 68 0.57 9.27 0.40
C VAL A 68 -0.06 9.49 1.77
N ASP A 69 0.50 10.42 2.53
CA ASP A 69 0.00 10.77 3.87
C ASP A 69 0.28 12.25 4.15
N ILE A 70 -0.55 12.90 4.95
CA ILE A 70 -0.31 14.29 5.36
C ILE A 70 0.78 14.36 6.45
N SER A 71 0.99 13.25 7.17
CA SER A 71 1.99 13.14 8.21
C SER A 71 3.31 12.61 7.68
N GLU A 72 4.35 13.44 7.75
CA GLU A 72 5.72 13.03 7.43
C GLU A 72 6.19 11.85 8.30
N PHE A 73 5.70 11.76 9.53
CA PHE A 73 6.00 10.64 10.44
C PHE A 73 5.55 9.29 9.85
N ALA A 74 4.34 9.22 9.28
CA ALA A 74 3.82 8.00 8.69
C ALA A 74 4.63 7.58 7.44
N VAL A 75 5.05 8.56 6.64
CA VAL A 75 5.88 8.34 5.45
C VAL A 75 7.27 7.80 5.81
N ASN A 76 7.93 8.41 6.81
CA ASN A 76 9.29 8.03 7.19
C ASN A 76 9.38 6.61 7.77
N LYS A 77 8.34 6.13 8.47
CA LYS A 77 8.31 4.77 9.01
C LYS A 77 8.39 3.66 7.95
N LEU A 78 8.03 3.96 6.71
CA LEU A 78 8.14 3.02 5.61
C LEU A 78 9.57 2.98 5.05
N SER A 79 10.20 4.14 4.90
CA SER A 79 11.60 4.26 4.48
C SER A 79 12.54 3.51 5.42
N ASP A 80 12.27 3.58 6.73
CA ASP A 80 13.07 2.93 7.78
C ASP A 80 12.99 1.39 7.75
N ARG A 81 12.01 0.80 7.03
CA ARG A 81 11.76 -0.67 7.03
C ARG A 81 12.27 -1.38 5.78
N GLY A 82 13.21 -0.78 5.06
CA GLY A 82 13.95 -1.47 3.99
C GLY A 82 13.19 -1.62 2.66
N SER A 83 12.05 -0.94 2.51
CA SER A 83 11.41 -0.78 1.19
C SER A 83 12.20 0.21 0.36
N LEU A 84 13.34 -0.23 -0.20
CA LEU A 84 14.26 0.59 -0.99
C LEU A 84 13.59 1.34 -2.17
N SER A 85 12.44 0.84 -2.63
CA SER A 85 11.64 1.40 -3.71
C SER A 85 10.46 2.28 -3.26
N ALA A 86 10.27 2.48 -1.94
CA ALA A 86 9.19 3.29 -1.41
C ALA A 86 9.41 4.79 -1.66
N ARG A 87 8.42 5.45 -2.24
CA ARG A 87 8.38 6.90 -2.46
C ARG A 87 7.30 7.54 -1.61
N GLY A 88 7.70 8.45 -0.75
CA GLY A 88 6.81 9.25 0.08
C GLY A 88 6.30 10.48 -0.66
N ILE A 89 5.01 10.77 -0.51
CA ILE A 89 4.37 11.99 -0.98
C ILE A 89 3.62 12.59 0.20
N VAL A 90 4.18 13.65 0.80
CA VAL A 90 3.58 14.32 1.96
C VAL A 90 2.55 15.33 1.45
N THR A 91 1.28 14.95 1.49
CA THR A 91 0.18 15.80 1.02
C THR A 91 -1.18 15.29 1.54
N ASN A 92 -2.22 16.10 1.39
CA ASN A 92 -3.58 15.65 1.61
C ASN A 92 -3.96 14.58 0.56
N VAL A 93 -4.41 13.42 1.02
CA VAL A 93 -4.76 12.29 0.16
C VAL A 93 -5.93 12.59 -0.80
N GLN A 94 -6.87 13.44 -0.39
CA GLN A 94 -7.98 13.88 -1.23
C GLN A 94 -7.47 14.70 -2.42
N ASP A 95 -6.58 15.67 -2.17
CA ASP A 95 -6.01 16.51 -3.21
C ASP A 95 -5.17 15.66 -4.18
N PHE A 96 -4.40 14.71 -3.65
CA PHE A 96 -3.66 13.75 -4.46
C PHE A 96 -4.57 12.95 -5.41
N ILE A 97 -5.68 12.38 -4.91
CA ILE A 97 -6.61 11.60 -5.74
C ILE A 97 -7.28 12.48 -6.80
N VAL A 98 -7.69 13.70 -6.44
CA VAL A 98 -8.33 14.65 -7.37
C VAL A 98 -7.37 15.02 -8.50
N HIS A 99 -6.11 15.33 -8.19
CA HIS A 99 -5.11 15.64 -9.21
C HIS A 99 -4.75 14.42 -10.05
N LEU A 100 -4.54 13.26 -9.42
CA LEU A 100 -4.25 12.01 -10.13
C LEU A 100 -5.37 11.66 -11.11
N SER A 101 -6.64 11.80 -10.70
CA SER A 101 -7.78 11.57 -11.59
C SER A 101 -7.81 12.52 -12.78
N LYS A 102 -7.48 13.81 -12.58
CA LYS A 102 -7.44 14.78 -13.68
C LYS A 102 -6.33 14.44 -14.67
N GLU A 103 -5.15 14.06 -14.19
CA GLU A 103 -4.00 13.76 -15.04
C GLU A 103 -4.11 12.41 -15.75
N LEU A 104 -4.81 11.41 -15.16
CA LEU A 104 -5.02 10.11 -15.80
C LEU A 104 -6.08 10.12 -16.90
N ILE A 105 -7.02 11.07 -16.86
CA ILE A 105 -8.14 11.17 -17.81
C ILE A 105 -7.84 12.18 -18.93
N GLN A 106 -6.81 13.02 -18.77
CA GLN A 106 -6.36 13.91 -19.84
C GLN A 106 -5.71 13.10 -20.98
N PRO A 107 -6.09 13.36 -22.25
CA PRO A 107 -5.61 12.62 -23.42
C PRO A 107 -4.14 12.92 -23.79
#